data_AF-A0A3B0J9R9-F1
#
_entry.id   AF-A0A3B0J9R9-F1
#
_cell.length_a   1.000
_cell.length_b   1.000
_cell.length_c   1.000
_cell.angle_alpha   90.00
_cell.angle_beta   90.00
_cell.angle_gamma   90.00
#
_symmetry.space_group_name_H-M   'P 1'
#
loop_
_entity.id
_entity.type
_entity.pdbx_description
1 polymer ?
#
loop_
_entity_poly.entity_id
_entity_poly.type
_entity_poly.pdbx_seq_one_letter_code
_entity_poly.pdbx_strand_id
1 'polypeptide(L)'
;MDTEEKPHWATDSEPQLEIQTEPDSQPQSQQLTDDLLKETPSPAVPMRRPRRLAPPMPAEDVLRRSIADSLMQIVVNMANVEYRRQCCEILQVSELAHEAHDKILAALQRIDEQRPAGPK
;
A
#
# COMPACT_ATOMS: atom_id res chain seq x y z
N MET A 1 39.11 35.03 -17.19
CA MET A 1 37.98 35.91 -16.87
C MET A 1 36.74 35.18 -17.31
N ASP A 2 36.19 34.44 -16.35
CA ASP A 2 34.94 33.71 -16.39
C ASP A 2 33.77 34.62 -16.74
N THR A 3 32.81 34.12 -17.50
CA THR A 3 31.44 34.60 -17.40
C THR A 3 30.49 33.43 -17.61
N GLU A 4 29.95 32.98 -16.48
CA GLU A 4 28.88 31.98 -16.36
C GLU A 4 27.60 32.46 -17.06
N GLU A 5 27.04 31.63 -17.92
CA GLU A 5 25.69 31.82 -18.47
C GLU A 5 24.68 31.17 -17.51
N LYS A 6 23.94 32.01 -16.79
CA LYS A 6 22.96 31.63 -15.77
C LYS A 6 21.55 31.69 -16.38
N PRO A 7 20.70 30.64 -16.23
CA PRO A 7 19.42 30.59 -16.90
C PRO A 7 18.37 31.56 -16.31
N HIS A 8 17.66 32.17 -17.25
CA HIS A 8 16.54 33.09 -17.19
C HIS A 8 15.28 32.45 -16.56
N TRP A 9 15.01 32.77 -15.29
CA TRP A 9 13.67 32.65 -14.69
C TRP A 9 13.52 33.69 -13.56
N ALA A 10 13.64 34.98 -13.87
CA ALA A 10 13.28 36.03 -12.91
C ALA A 10 12.35 37.03 -13.59
N THR A 11 11.05 36.79 -13.45
CA THR A 11 9.95 37.77 -13.62
C THR A 11 8.74 37.11 -12.96
N ASP A 12 8.47 37.35 -11.67
CA ASP A 12 7.76 38.52 -11.12
C ASP A 12 6.47 38.82 -11.90
N SER A 13 5.34 38.35 -11.39
CA SER A 13 3.99 38.87 -11.64
C SER A 13 2.99 38.14 -10.74
N GLU A 14 2.78 38.67 -9.54
CA GLU A 14 1.44 38.73 -8.96
C GLU A 14 0.84 40.09 -9.36
N PRO A 15 -0.48 40.20 -9.57
CA PRO A 15 -1.31 40.66 -8.46
C PRO A 15 -2.71 40.01 -8.35
N GLN A 16 -3.06 39.65 -7.12
CA GLN A 16 -4.28 40.00 -6.36
C GLN A 16 -5.59 40.38 -7.11
N LEU A 17 -6.65 39.62 -6.83
CA LEU A 17 -7.99 40.06 -6.35
C LEU A 17 -8.88 38.79 -6.24
N GLU A 18 -9.04 38.24 -5.04
CA GLU A 18 -10.20 38.51 -4.15
C GLU A 18 -11.47 37.75 -4.55
N ILE A 19 -11.63 36.56 -3.97
CA ILE A 19 -12.95 36.08 -3.51
C ILE A 19 -12.73 35.55 -2.08
N GLN A 20 -13.15 36.40 -1.14
CA GLN A 20 -13.47 36.09 0.26
C GLN A 20 -14.49 34.93 0.29
N THR A 21 -14.46 33.97 1.23
CA THR A 21 -14.88 34.18 2.62
C THR A 21 -14.46 32.99 3.51
N GLU A 22 -13.70 33.35 4.54
CA GLU A 22 -13.51 32.80 5.90
C GLU A 22 -13.16 31.32 6.23
N PRO A 23 -12.17 31.14 7.13
CA PRO A 23 -11.90 29.90 7.86
C PRO A 23 -12.54 29.94 9.27
N ASP A 24 -13.40 28.98 9.62
CA ASP A 24 -13.81 28.82 11.02
C ASP A 24 -12.76 27.99 11.78
N SER A 25 -11.95 28.70 12.55
CA SER A 25 -11.12 28.15 13.60
C SER A 25 -11.91 28.17 14.91
N GLN A 26 -12.05 27.05 15.61
CA GLN A 26 -11.57 26.94 17.01
C GLN A 26 -11.84 25.56 17.63
N PRO A 27 -10.98 25.12 18.58
CA PRO A 27 -11.10 23.87 19.32
C PRO A 27 -11.96 24.07 20.58
N GLN A 28 -12.84 23.11 20.88
CA GLN A 28 -13.47 23.03 22.20
C GLN A 28 -13.36 21.62 22.78
N SER A 29 -12.35 21.48 23.65
CA SER A 29 -12.43 20.61 24.83
C SER A 29 -13.75 20.87 25.55
N GLN A 30 -14.64 19.89 25.59
CA GLN A 30 -15.77 19.92 26.52
C GLN A 30 -15.41 19.11 27.75
N GLN A 31 -15.22 19.88 28.82
CA GLN A 31 -15.07 19.44 30.18
C GLN A 31 -16.20 18.50 30.61
N LEU A 32 -15.80 17.53 31.44
CA LEU A 32 -16.56 16.95 32.54
C LEU A 32 -17.76 17.81 32.97
N THR A 33 -18.96 17.26 32.83
CA THR A 33 -20.10 17.58 33.69
C THR A 33 -20.56 16.29 34.34
N ASP A 34 -19.98 16.06 35.51
CA ASP A 34 -20.52 15.27 36.59
C ASP A 34 -21.82 15.96 37.04
N ASP A 35 -22.96 15.54 36.49
CA ASP A 35 -24.29 15.54 37.14
C ASP A 35 -25.32 15.11 36.08
N LEU A 36 -25.73 13.83 36.10
CA LEU A 36 -27.16 13.44 36.06
C LEU A 36 -27.28 11.92 36.10
N LEU A 37 -27.07 11.35 37.29
CA LEU A 37 -27.72 10.10 37.66
C LEU A 37 -29.24 10.33 37.59
N LYS A 38 -29.87 9.97 36.47
CA LYS A 38 -31.33 9.78 36.44
C LYS A 38 -31.73 8.68 35.46
N GLU A 39 -31.62 7.47 35.97
CA GLU A 39 -32.60 6.38 35.85
C GLU A 39 -33.56 6.44 34.64
N THR A 40 -33.30 5.59 33.64
CA THR A 40 -34.36 4.95 32.86
C THR A 40 -33.84 3.60 32.33
N PRO A 41 -34.28 2.44 32.84
CA PRO A 41 -33.93 1.16 32.24
C PRO A 41 -34.89 0.90 31.06
N SER A 42 -34.44 1.19 29.84
CA SER A 42 -35.08 0.66 28.63
C SER A 42 -34.18 -0.46 28.09
N PRO A 43 -34.62 -1.73 28.05
CA PRO A 43 -33.83 -2.79 27.44
C PRO A 43 -33.96 -2.66 25.92
N ALA A 44 -33.09 -1.85 25.31
CA ALA A 44 -32.85 -1.93 23.88
C ALA A 44 -32.12 -3.25 23.60
N VAL A 45 -32.89 -4.27 23.20
CA VAL A 45 -32.36 -5.56 22.74
C VAL A 45 -31.36 -5.27 21.60
N PRO A 46 -30.06 -5.58 21.73
CA PRO A 46 -29.15 -5.39 20.61
C PRO A 46 -29.45 -6.48 19.59
N MET A 47 -30.13 -6.14 18.50
CA MET A 47 -30.16 -7.01 17.32
C MET A 47 -28.72 -7.21 16.86
N ARG A 48 -28.14 -8.35 17.22
CA ARG A 48 -26.81 -8.75 16.77
C ARG A 48 -26.89 -8.96 15.27
N ARG A 49 -26.40 -7.98 14.50
CA ARG A 49 -26.09 -8.19 13.09
C ARG A 49 -25.19 -9.43 13.00
N PRO A 50 -25.46 -10.39 12.09
CA PRO A 50 -24.54 -11.47 11.84
C PRO A 50 -23.17 -10.86 11.54
N ARG A 51 -22.19 -11.08 12.42
CA ARG A 51 -20.81 -10.71 12.12
C ARG A 51 -20.47 -11.48 10.86
N ARG A 52 -20.25 -10.77 9.75
CA ARG A 52 -19.66 -11.38 8.55
C ARG A 52 -18.31 -11.92 9.02
N LEU A 53 -18.25 -13.24 9.18
CA LEU A 53 -16.99 -13.92 9.44
C LEU A 53 -16.09 -13.56 8.27
N ALA A 54 -14.97 -12.90 8.57
CA ALA A 54 -13.97 -12.67 7.56
C ALA A 54 -13.61 -14.03 6.94
N PRO A 55 -13.41 -14.11 5.62
CA PRO A 55 -13.01 -15.35 5.00
C PRO A 55 -11.74 -15.88 5.69
N PRO A 56 -11.60 -17.21 5.84
CA PRO A 56 -10.39 -17.78 6.40
C PRO A 56 -9.20 -17.32 5.57
N MET A 57 -8.09 -17.01 6.25
CA MET A 57 -6.84 -16.66 5.57
C MET A 57 -6.47 -17.77 4.58
N PRO A 58 -6.05 -17.43 3.35
CA PRO A 58 -5.63 -18.42 2.37
C PRO A 58 -4.42 -19.20 2.89
N ALA A 59 -4.31 -20.46 2.49
CA ALA A 59 -3.12 -21.27 2.77
C ALA A 59 -1.88 -20.61 2.14
N GLU A 60 -0.70 -20.79 2.75
CA GLU A 60 0.57 -20.21 2.27
C GLU A 60 0.87 -20.61 0.81
N ASP A 61 0.49 -21.81 0.38
CA ASP A 61 0.63 -22.25 -1.01
C ASP A 61 -0.18 -21.41 -2.00
N VAL A 62 -1.39 -21.01 -1.60
CA VAL A 62 -2.27 -20.16 -2.42
C VAL A 62 -1.68 -18.76 -2.51
N LEU A 63 -1.16 -18.25 -1.39
CA LEU A 63 -0.49 -16.95 -1.36
C LEU A 63 0.77 -16.95 -2.22
N ARG A 64 1.63 -17.97 -2.11
CA ARG A 64 2.85 -18.12 -2.93
C ARG A 64 2.54 -18.14 -4.42
N ARG A 65 1.53 -18.91 -4.84
CA ARG A 65 1.08 -18.96 -6.24
C ARG A 65 0.61 -17.58 -6.71
N SER A 66 -0.24 -16.92 -5.91
CA SER A 66 -0.72 -15.57 -6.23
C SER A 66 0.41 -14.54 -6.38
N ILE A 67 1.44 -14.63 -5.54
CA ILE A 67 2.64 -13.80 -5.64
C ILE A 67 3.40 -14.13 -6.93
N ALA A 68 3.61 -15.42 -7.23
CA ALA A 68 4.32 -15.85 -8.44
C ALA A 68 3.60 -15.39 -9.73
N ASP A 69 2.27 -15.51 -9.78
CA ASP A 69 1.44 -15.03 -10.88
C ASP A 69 1.58 -13.51 -11.06
N SER A 70 1.50 -12.76 -9.95
CA SER A 70 1.62 -11.30 -9.97
C SER A 70 3.00 -10.84 -10.45
N LEU A 71 4.06 -11.47 -9.94
CA LEU A 71 5.43 -11.18 -10.35
C LEU A 71 5.66 -11.51 -11.82
N MET A 72 5.20 -12.67 -12.29
CA MET A 72 5.26 -13.04 -13.70
C MET A 72 4.59 -11.98 -14.57
N GLN A 73 3.37 -11.56 -14.21
CA GLN A 73 2.63 -10.57 -14.97
C GLN A 73 3.37 -9.22 -15.03
N ILE A 74 4.00 -8.78 -13.94
CA ILE A 74 4.82 -7.57 -13.92
C ILE A 74 5.98 -7.68 -14.90
N VAL A 75 6.69 -8.82 -14.89
CA VAL A 75 7.88 -8.96 -15.75
C VAL A 75 7.51 -9.12 -17.22
N VAL A 76 6.41 -9.82 -17.53
CA VAL A 76 5.88 -9.94 -18.90
C VAL A 76 5.43 -8.59 -19.45
N ASN A 77 4.78 -7.76 -18.62
CA ASN A 77 4.30 -6.44 -19.02
C ASN A 77 5.39 -5.36 -18.99
N MET A 78 6.63 -5.71 -18.67
CA MET A 78 7.74 -4.77 -18.55
C MET A 78 8.16 -4.25 -19.93
N ALA A 79 7.96 -2.94 -20.16
CA ALA A 79 8.30 -2.29 -21.43
C ALA A 79 9.81 -2.09 -21.62
N ASN A 80 10.57 -1.99 -20.53
CA ASN A 80 12.02 -1.80 -20.59
C ASN A 80 12.72 -3.15 -20.84
N VAL A 81 13.38 -3.27 -21.98
CA VAL A 81 14.04 -4.51 -22.44
C VAL A 81 15.27 -4.85 -21.59
N GLU A 82 15.99 -3.86 -21.07
CA GLU A 82 17.17 -4.09 -20.23
C GLU A 82 16.77 -4.71 -18.89
N TYR A 83 15.74 -4.16 -18.25
CA TYR A 83 15.22 -4.73 -17.01
C TYR A 83 14.61 -6.11 -17.23
N ARG A 84 13.93 -6.31 -18.36
CA ARG A 84 13.40 -7.62 -18.73
C ARG A 84 14.52 -8.66 -18.90
N ARG A 85 15.62 -8.28 -19.55
CA ARG A 85 16.82 -9.12 -19.70
C ARG A 85 17.47 -9.40 -18.34
N GLN A 86 17.60 -8.39 -17.47
CA GLN A 86 18.10 -8.60 -16.11
C GLN A 86 17.22 -9.58 -15.33
N CYS A 87 15.90 -9.51 -15.47
CA CYS A 87 15.01 -10.49 -14.86
C CYS A 87 15.23 -11.90 -15.38
N CYS A 88 15.46 -12.09 -16.69
CA CYS A 88 15.85 -13.38 -17.25
C CYS A 88 17.15 -13.90 -16.63
N GLU A 89 18.16 -13.04 -16.47
CA GLU A 89 19.45 -13.41 -15.88
C GLU A 89 19.31 -13.80 -14.39
N ILE A 90 18.55 -13.02 -13.61
CA ILE A 90 18.29 -13.29 -12.19
C ILE A 90 17.52 -14.61 -12.01
N LEU A 91 16.49 -14.83 -12.81
CA LEU A 91 15.67 -16.05 -12.76
C LEU A 91 16.36 -17.24 -13.44
N GLN A 92 17.47 -17.01 -14.14
CA GLN A 92 18.22 -17.99 -14.93
C GLN A 92 17.32 -18.71 -15.94
N VAL A 93 16.53 -17.94 -16.68
CA VAL A 93 15.63 -18.42 -17.75
C VAL A 93 15.98 -17.78 -19.07
N SER A 94 15.79 -18.51 -20.17
CA SER A 94 16.00 -17.97 -21.51
C SER A 94 14.85 -17.05 -21.96
N GLU A 95 13.63 -17.33 -21.50
CA GLU A 95 12.45 -16.56 -21.83
C GLU A 95 11.53 -16.40 -20.60
N LEU A 96 10.86 -15.25 -20.51
CA LEU A 96 9.87 -14.90 -19.48
C LEU A 96 8.51 -15.52 -19.76
N ALA A 97 8.51 -16.82 -20.02
CA ALA A 97 7.31 -17.64 -20.17
C ALA A 97 7.08 -18.45 -18.88
N HIS A 98 6.35 -19.57 -18.97
CA HIS A 98 6.03 -20.45 -17.84
C HIS A 98 7.24 -20.85 -16.99
N GLU A 99 8.44 -20.95 -17.58
CA GLU A 99 9.65 -21.33 -16.84
C GLU A 99 10.01 -20.32 -15.73
N ALA A 100 9.79 -19.02 -15.94
CA ALA A 100 10.04 -18.00 -14.92
C ALA A 100 9.08 -18.15 -13.73
N HIS A 101 7.87 -18.68 -13.92
CA HIS A 101 6.88 -18.83 -12.86
C HIS A 101 7.36 -19.89 -11.86
N ASP A 102 7.83 -21.02 -12.37
CA ASP A 102 8.35 -22.11 -11.54
C ASP A 102 9.62 -21.69 -10.79
N LYS A 103 10.47 -20.86 -11.40
CA LYS A 103 11.65 -20.27 -10.74
C LYS A 103 11.27 -19.34 -9.61
N ILE A 104 10.27 -18.48 -9.82
CA ILE A 104 9.75 -17.58 -8.79
C ILE A 104 9.16 -18.40 -7.64
N LEU A 105 8.35 -19.41 -7.94
CA LEU A 105 7.75 -20.28 -6.93
C LEU A 105 8.81 -21.01 -6.09
N ALA A 106 9.84 -21.56 -6.73
CA ALA A 106 10.96 -22.22 -6.06
C ALA A 106 11.79 -21.24 -5.21
N ALA A 107 11.94 -19.98 -5.65
CA ALA A 107 12.59 -18.95 -4.86
C ALA A 107 11.77 -18.59 -3.61
N LEU A 108 10.46 -18.41 -3.74
CA LEU A 108 9.55 -18.16 -2.62
C LEU A 108 9.59 -19.30 -1.59
N GLN A 109 9.56 -20.55 -2.06
CA GLN A 109 9.69 -21.71 -1.19
C GLN A 109 11.01 -21.70 -0.40
N ARG A 110 12.14 -21.44 -1.07
CA ARG A 110 13.44 -21.35 -0.39
C ARG A 110 13.50 -20.23 0.64
N ILE A 111 12.81 -19.11 0.41
CA ILE A 111 12.73 -18.01 1.38
C ILE A 111 11.93 -18.42 2.62
N ASP A 112 10.81 -19.12 2.43
CA ASP A 112 10.01 -19.60 3.55
C ASP A 112 10.76 -20.67 4.38
N GLU A 113 11.50 -21.56 3.73
CA GLU A 113 12.34 -22.57 4.41
C GLU A 113 13.51 -21.95 5.20
N GLN A 114 14.06 -20.84 4.71
CA GLN A 114 15.15 -20.10 5.37
C GLN A 114 14.64 -19.17 6.47
N ARG A 115 13.33 -18.91 6.56
CA ARG A 115 12.75 -18.07 7.61
C ARG A 115 12.89 -18.84 8.92
N PRO A 116 13.73 -18.38 9.88
CA PRO A 116 13.81 -19.05 11.17
C PRO A 116 12.42 -19.05 11.78
N ALA A 117 11.98 -20.21 12.28
CA ALA A 117 10.77 -20.30 13.07
C ALA A 117 10.90 -19.24 14.19
N GLY A 118 10.02 -18.24 14.17
CA GLY A 118 10.00 -17.20 15.20
C GLY A 118 9.96 -17.85 16.59
N PRO A 119 10.46 -17.16 17.63
CA PRO A 119 10.52 -17.73 18.97
C PRO A 119 9.14 -18.23 19.38
N LYS A 120 9.08 -19.52 19.74
CA LYS A 120 7.91 -20.19 20.29
C LYS A 120 7.52 -19.61 21.65
#